data_AF-A0A969I669-F1
#
_entry.id   AF-A0A969I669-F1
#
_cell.length_a   1.000
_cell.length_b   1.000
_cell.length_c   1.000
_cell.angle_alpha   90.00
_cell.angle_beta   90.00
_cell.angle_gamma   90.00
#
_symmetry.space_group_name_H-M   'P 1'
#
loop_
_entity.id
_entity.type
_entity.pdbx_description
1 polymer ?
#
loop_
_entity_poly.entity_id
_entity_poly.type
_entity_poly.pdbx_seq_one_letter_code
_entity_poly.pdbx_strand_id
1 'polypeptide(L)'
;MRTYLITYDIAAPARHQVASAIMQLGDAWARPLDNTWYVQSTDRATVLESRLKSHLDSEDGLLIQQVEASAVMLNTALRWFKKRRQEPAAQTNVVAFPVPALPEARAA
;
A
#
# COMPACT_ATOMS: atom_id res chain seq x y z
N MET A 1 11.98 11.33 2.68
CA MET A 1 10.70 10.64 2.91
C MET A 1 9.84 11.54 3.79
N ARG A 2 8.62 11.86 3.38
CA ARG A 2 7.70 12.76 4.10
C ARG A 2 6.52 11.97 4.62
N THR A 3 5.94 12.41 5.73
CA THR A 3 4.70 11.83 6.26
C THR A 3 3.57 12.81 5.98
N TYR A 4 2.47 12.29 5.45
CA TYR A 4 1.26 13.04 5.19
C TYR A 4 0.11 12.49 6.03
N LEU A 5 -0.64 13.38 6.65
CA LEU A 5 -1.98 13.12 7.16
C LEU A 5 -2.94 13.33 5.98
N ILE A 6 -3.70 12.28 5.65
CA ILE A 6 -4.72 12.30 4.62
C ILE A 6 -6.05 12.00 5.30
N THR A 7 -6.98 12.94 5.22
CA THR A 7 -8.35 12.75 5.71
C THR A 7 -9.32 13.06 4.59
N TYR A 8 -10.40 12.29 4.51
CA TYR A 8 -11.42 12.49 3.49
C TYR A 8 -12.83 12.44 4.07
N ASP A 9 -13.78 13.02 3.35
CA ASP A 9 -15.20 12.82 3.55
C ASP A 9 -15.84 12.50 2.19
N ILE A 10 -16.42 11.30 2.07
CA ILE A 10 -16.87 10.74 0.78
C ILE A 10 -18.18 9.99 0.97
N ALA A 11 -19.02 9.96 -0.06
CA ALA A 11 -20.17 9.08 -0.09
C ALA A 11 -19.76 7.58 0.03
N ALA A 12 -20.58 6.77 0.70
CA ALA A 12 -20.29 5.38 1.05
C ALA A 12 -19.76 4.46 -0.09
N PRO A 13 -20.25 4.51 -1.35
CA PRO A 13 -19.79 3.57 -2.38
C PRO A 13 -18.35 3.84 -2.86
N ALA A 14 -17.85 5.08 -2.79
CA ALA A 14 -16.51 5.45 -3.28
C ALA A 14 -15.38 5.17 -2.27
N ARG A 15 -15.71 4.97 -0.98
CA ARG A 15 -14.73 4.84 0.12
C ARG A 15 -13.70 3.73 -0.08
N HIS A 16 -14.11 2.60 -0.65
CA HIS A 16 -13.22 1.45 -0.88
C HIS A 16 -12.16 1.74 -1.96
N GLN A 17 -12.51 2.52 -2.98
CA GLN A 17 -11.61 2.89 -4.06
C GLN A 17 -10.54 3.85 -3.56
N VAL A 18 -10.95 4.86 -2.79
CA VAL A 18 -10.03 5.84 -2.18
C VAL A 18 -9.09 5.17 -1.17
N ALA A 19 -9.59 4.29 -0.31
CA ALA A 19 -8.74 3.53 0.61
C ALA A 19 -7.68 2.71 -0.14
N SER A 20 -8.08 2.01 -1.21
CA SER A 20 -7.16 1.24 -2.06
C SER A 20 -6.13 2.13 -2.76
N ALA A 21 -6.54 3.31 -3.23
CA ALA A 21 -5.63 4.29 -3.84
C ALA A 21 -4.59 4.80 -2.83
N ILE A 22 -5.02 5.16 -1.61
CA ILE A 22 -4.13 5.62 -0.53
C ILE A 22 -3.07 4.56 -0.19
N MET A 23 -3.45 3.29 -0.10
CA MET A 23 -2.51 2.19 0.15
C MET A 23 -1.41 2.06 -0.94
N GLN A 24 -1.66 2.57 -2.15
CA GLN A 24 -0.71 2.53 -3.27
C GLN A 24 0.17 3.77 -3.37
N LEU A 25 -0.16 4.89 -2.71
CA LEU A 25 0.56 6.17 -2.81
C LEU A 25 1.94 6.19 -2.14
N GLY A 26 2.12 5.39 -1.09
CA GLY A 26 3.28 5.46 -0.22
C GLY A 26 4.00 4.12 -0.06
N ASP A 27 5.18 4.20 0.55
CA ASP A 27 5.98 3.03 0.95
C ASP A 27 5.39 2.36 2.20
N ALA A 28 4.79 3.16 3.08
CA ALA A 28 4.13 2.71 4.28
C ALA A 28 2.93 3.61 4.63
N TRP A 29 1.96 3.05 5.33
CA TRP A 29 0.78 3.76 5.77
C TRP A 29 0.25 3.22 7.10
N ALA A 30 -0.50 4.03 7.82
CA ALA A 30 -1.26 3.64 9.00
C ALA A 30 -2.66 4.25 8.92
N ARG A 31 -3.67 3.54 9.40
CA ARG A 31 -5.07 3.98 9.37
C ARG A 31 -5.62 4.02 10.80
N PRO A 32 -5.42 5.12 11.55
CA PRO A 32 -5.92 5.25 12.92
C PRO A 32 -7.45 5.34 13.01
N LEU A 33 -8.10 5.94 12.01
CA LEU A 33 -9.57 6.09 11.94
C LEU A 33 -10.06 5.71 10.55
N ASP A 34 -11.36 5.50 10.39
CA ASP A 34 -11.94 5.03 9.13
C ASP A 34 -11.67 5.94 7.93
N ASN A 35 -11.56 7.24 8.15
CA ASN A 35 -11.35 8.22 7.10
C ASN A 35 -10.01 8.95 7.19
N THR A 36 -9.15 8.56 8.13
CA THR A 36 -7.90 9.27 8.43
C THR A 36 -6.72 8.33 8.31
N TRP A 37 -5.71 8.78 7.58
CA TRP A 37 -4.56 7.99 7.16
C TRP A 37 -3.28 8.77 7.39
N TYR A 38 -2.24 8.06 7.82
CA TYR A 38 -0.87 8.50 7.70
C TYR A 38 -0.22 7.77 6.55
N VAL A 39 0.46 8.49 5.66
CA VAL A 39 1.15 7.92 4.51
C VAL A 39 2.57 8.45 4.45
N GLN A 40 3.54 7.54 4.37
CA GLN A 40 4.93 7.85 4.10
C GLN A 40 5.20 7.73 2.60
N SER A 41 5.59 8.83 1.97
CA SER A 41 5.88 8.87 0.54
C SER A 41 7.09 9.77 0.23
N THR A 42 7.73 9.50 -0.91
CA THR A 42 8.75 10.37 -1.51
C THR A 42 8.12 11.46 -2.38
N ASP A 43 6.88 11.27 -2.82
CA ASP A 43 6.12 12.19 -3.66
C ASP A 43 5.72 13.47 -2.87
N ARG A 44 5.49 14.56 -3.61
CA ARG A 44 4.97 15.83 -3.05
C ARG A 44 3.45 15.77 -2.87
N ALA A 45 2.92 16.55 -1.92
CA ALA A 45 1.48 16.61 -1.64
C ALA A 45 0.62 16.84 -2.91
N THR A 46 1.06 17.72 -3.83
CA THR A 46 0.35 18.00 -5.08
C THR A 46 0.21 16.79 -6.00
N VAL A 47 1.20 15.89 -5.99
CA VAL A 47 1.16 14.65 -6.76
C VAL A 47 0.20 13.65 -6.12
N LEU A 48 0.19 13.59 -4.78
CA LEU A 48 -0.76 12.76 -4.03
C LEU A 48 -2.20 13.22 -4.24
N GLU A 49 -2.44 14.53 -4.17
CA GLU A 49 -3.74 15.15 -4.41
C GLU A 49 -4.25 14.81 -5.81
N SER A 50 -3.44 15.02 -6.85
CA SER A 50 -3.82 14.72 -8.23
C SER A 50 -4.24 13.26 -8.43
N ARG A 51 -3.52 12.31 -7.81
CA ARG A 51 -3.87 10.89 -7.86
C ARG A 51 -5.15 10.54 -7.09
N LEU A 52 -5.42 11.20 -5.97
CA LEU A 52 -6.65 10.95 -5.20
C LEU A 52 -7.87 11.62 -5.82
N LYS A 53 -7.69 12.76 -6.48
CA LYS A 53 -8.76 13.53 -7.11
C LYS A 53 -9.52 12.77 -8.18
N SER A 54 -8.89 11.79 -8.86
CA SER A 54 -9.58 10.92 -9.82
C SER A 54 -10.60 9.97 -9.19
N HIS A 55 -10.64 9.89 -7.86
CA HIS A 55 -11.53 9.03 -7.09
C HIS A 55 -12.53 9.83 -6.24
N LEU A 56 -12.63 11.15 -6.45
CA LEU A 56 -13.48 12.07 -5.70
C LEU A 56 -14.46 12.78 -6.62
N ASP A 57 -15.69 12.95 -6.14
CA ASP A 57 -16.72 13.78 -6.75
C ASP A 57 -16.61 15.24 -6.28
N SER A 58 -17.40 16.15 -6.86
CA SER A 58 -17.35 17.59 -6.55
C SER A 58 -17.72 17.93 -5.10
N GLU A 59 -18.54 17.10 -4.47
CA GLU A 59 -19.05 17.31 -3.11
C GLU A 59 -18.17 16.64 -2.04
N ASP A 60 -17.15 15.89 -2.45
CA ASP A 60 -16.30 15.15 -1.53
C ASP A 60 -15.20 16.05 -0.94
N GLY A 61 -14.91 15.83 0.35
CA GLY A 61 -13.83 16.50 1.06
C GLY A 61 -12.52 15.72 1.01
N LEU A 62 -11.41 16.42 0.75
CA LEU A 62 -10.04 15.87 0.87
C LEU A 62 -9.11 16.88 1.55
N LEU A 63 -8.43 16.42 2.61
CA LEU A 63 -7.38 17.14 3.30
C LEU A 63 -6.08 16.35 3.18
N ILE A 64 -5.02 17.00 2.67
CA ILE A 64 -3.66 16.47 2.69
C ILE A 64 -2.77 17.46 3.41
N GLN A 65 -2.23 17.06 4.56
CA GLN A 65 -1.32 17.88 5.35
C GLN A 65 0.02 17.15 5.51
N GLN A 66 1.12 17.80 5.11
CA GLN A 66 2.43 17.33 5.49
C GLN A 66 2.62 17.54 7.01
N VAL A 67 3.03 16.49 7.71
CA VAL A 67 3.34 16.56 9.14
C VAL A 67 4.85 16.42 9.33
N GLU A 68 5.44 17.33 10.11
CA GLU A 68 6.84 17.21 10.52
C GLU A 68 6.94 16.26 11.72
N ALA A 69 7.94 15.35 11.68
CA ALA A 69 8.43 14.44 12.73
C ALA A 69 7.48 13.98 13.85
N SER A 70 7.36 12.65 13.99
CA SER A 70 6.80 11.94 15.16
C SER A 70 5.51 12.54 15.71
N ALA A 71 4.43 12.46 14.94
CA ALA A 71 3.09 12.67 15.47
C ALA A 71 2.93 11.77 16.72
N VAL A 72 2.96 12.39 17.90
CA VAL A 72 2.72 11.70 19.17
C VAL A 72 1.22 11.48 19.24
N MET A 73 0.78 10.35 18.72
CA MET A 73 -0.63 9.98 18.71
C MET A 73 -0.93 9.29 20.04
N LEU A 74 -1.54 10.05 20.97
CA LEU A 74 -1.82 9.61 22.34
C LEU A 74 -3.06 8.70 22.47
N ASN A 75 -3.60 8.21 21.36
CA ASN A 75 -4.69 7.26 21.39
C ASN A 75 -4.58 6.33 20.18
N THR A 76 -4.62 5.02 20.44
CA THR A 76 -4.63 3.90 19.50
C THR A 76 -3.28 3.43 18.94
N ALA A 77 -3.05 2.12 19.06
CA ALA A 77 -1.93 1.39 18.53
C ALA A 77 -1.83 1.55 17.00
N LEU A 78 -1.03 2.51 16.55
CA LEU A 78 -0.77 2.71 15.12
C LEU A 78 -0.09 1.48 14.54
N ARG A 79 -0.84 0.73 13.76
CA ARG A 79 -0.29 -0.37 12.96
C ARG A 79 0.12 0.20 11.62
N TRP A 80 1.43 0.26 11.41
CA TRP A 80 2.01 0.60 10.12
C TRP A 80 2.05 -0.63 9.23
N PHE A 81 1.54 -0.45 8.02
CA PHE A 81 1.61 -1.44 6.96
C PHE A 81 2.58 -0.94 5.90
N LYS A 82 3.45 -1.83 5.43
CA LYS A 82 4.35 -1.54 4.31
C LYS A 82 3.69 -2.00 3.02
N LYS A 83 3.82 -1.19 1.96
CA LYS A 83 3.41 -1.61 0.63
C LYS A 83 4.24 -2.83 0.22
N ARG A 84 3.57 -3.89 -0.24
CA ARG A 84 4.25 -5.09 -0.73
C ARG A 84 5.06 -4.70 -1.97
N ARG A 85 6.39 -4.71 -1.85
CA ARG A 85 7.25 -4.62 -3.03
C ARG A 85 7.09 -5.93 -3.80
N GLN A 86 6.66 -5.86 -5.05
CA GLN A 86 6.96 -6.94 -5.97
C GLN A 86 8.48 -6.90 -6.15
N GLU A 87 9.18 -7.87 -5.58
CA GLU A 87 10.56 -8.08 -5.99
C GLU A 87 10.54 -8.33 -7.51
N PRO A 88 11.42 -7.68 -8.29
CA PRO A 88 11.59 -8.07 -9.69
C PRO A 88 11.83 -9.58 -9.68
N ALA A 89 11.05 -10.32 -10.46
CA ALA A 89 11.06 -11.77 -10.49
C ALA A 89 12.50 -12.26 -10.38
N ALA A 90 12.83 -12.83 -9.22
CA ALA A 90 14.13 -13.43 -9.00
C ALA A 90 14.35 -14.39 -10.16
N GLN A 91 15.47 -14.24 -10.86
CA GLN A 91 15.91 -15.17 -11.88
C GLN A 91 15.71 -16.58 -11.31
N THR A 92 14.95 -17.38 -12.05
CA THR A 92 14.45 -18.68 -11.63
C THR A 92 15.62 -19.57 -11.24
N ASN A 93 15.95 -19.66 -9.94
CA ASN A 93 16.93 -20.62 -9.43
C ASN A 93 16.30 -22.02 -9.35
N VAL A 94 15.79 -22.52 -10.48
CA VAL A 94 15.40 -23.92 -10.62
C VAL A 94 16.69 -24.73 -10.71
N VAL A 95 17.11 -25.29 -9.58
CA VAL A 95 18.06 -26.41 -9.59
C VAL A 95 17.24 -27.65 -9.94
N ALA A 96 17.29 -28.07 -11.21
CA ALA A 96 16.77 -29.36 -11.61
C ALA A 96 17.68 -30.45 -11.02
N PHE A 97 17.18 -31.22 -10.05
CA PHE A 97 17.87 -32.42 -9.60
C PHE A 97 17.76 -33.49 -10.69
N PRO A 98 18.86 -34.17 -11.07
CA PRO A 98 18.77 -35.28 -12.02
C PRO A 98 17.92 -36.40 -11.43
N VAL A 99 16.86 -36.78 -12.15
CA VAL A 99 16.04 -37.94 -11.82
C VAL A 99 16.90 -39.19 -12.03
N PRO A 100 17.13 -40.04 -11.01
CA PRO A 100 17.80 -41.31 -11.23
C PRO A 100 16.98 -42.17 -12.19
N ALA A 101 17.61 -42.73 -13.23
CA ALA A 101 16.95 -43.66 -14.12
C ALA A 101 16.42 -44.84 -13.31
N LEU A 102 15.10 -44.98 -13.26
CA LEU A 102 14.46 -46.16 -12.68
C LEU A 102 14.86 -47.38 -13.53
N PRO A 103 15.40 -48.47 -12.93
CA PRO A 103 15.72 -49.67 -13.68
C PRO A 103 14.44 -50.25 -14.28
N GLU A 104 14.46 -50.51 -15.59
CA GLU A 104 13.38 -51.17 -16.32
C GLU A 104 12.98 -52.45 -15.59
N ALA A 105 11.70 -52.52 -15.20
CA ALA A 105 11.14 -53.75 -14.65
C ALA A 105 11.23 -54.84 -15.72
N ARG A 106 12.16 -55.79 -15.53
CA ARG A 106 12.17 -57.03 -16.31
C ARG A 106 10.87 -57.78 -16.02
N ALA A 107 9.97 -57.80 -16.98
CA ALA A 107 8.90 -58.77 -17.03
C ALA A 107 9.51 -60.18 -17.20
N ALA A 108 8.95 -61.13 -16.47
CA ALA A 108 9.36 -62.53 -16.38
C ALA A 108 9.33 -63.27 -17.72
#